data_AF-A0A354UAJ5-F1
#
_entry.id   AF-A0A354UAJ5-F1
#
_cell.length_a   1.000
_cell.length_b   1.000
_cell.length_c   1.000
_cell.angle_alpha   90.00
_cell.angle_beta   90.00
_cell.angle_gamma   90.00
#
_symmetry.space_group_name_H-M   'P 1'
#
loop_
_entity.id
_entity.type
_entity.pdbx_description
1 polymer ?
#
loop_
_entity_poly.entity_id
_entity_poly.type
_entity_poly.pdbx_seq_one_letter_code
_entity_poly.pdbx_strand_id
1 'polypeptide(L)'
;MLKLKTLSFAAGMLLAPALLLPALAAELKLAPEQVKARYRASAKLEKEGIRLITRTAEWDSGALITPPAGKKFDFSKARFLAVDVENLSPNRQMRLTMHISSGGRDKASSSHVDLPLRSVNTGIGLNPGEKRTMRLYLPHASLFTAPKDGRNLRAPLDTTAINGIEFKLQWPFEAEGEILVDCRLSNLRLEGEPETDRAVAAAKNYFPFIDDYGQYRHAEWKEKIHADSDLVANHKKELAELDAAQAPAEWDSFGGWKNGPALKATGNFRTEKYQGKWFFVDPEGHLFWSIGLDVSRTHTDATPGRKHPQWFSRPVPADGMLPFTHWNLQKKYGKADYSRDFFETLVKRYRAWGINTIGNWSAPAFMELGKVPYVLSLGDFVKDFPRFRGSKVKFYDVF
;
A
#
# COMPACT_ATOMS: atom_id res chain seq x y z
N MET A 1 39.17 -15.83 -48.33
CA MET A 1 40.53 -15.56 -47.81
C MET A 1 40.69 -14.05 -47.57
N LEU A 2 40.41 -13.57 -46.36
CA LEU A 2 41.18 -12.49 -45.72
C LEU A 2 40.74 -12.41 -44.26
N LYS A 3 41.70 -12.58 -43.34
CA LYS A 3 41.55 -12.55 -41.89
C LYS A 3 41.27 -11.11 -41.45
N LEU A 4 40.20 -10.86 -40.70
CA LEU A 4 40.11 -9.65 -39.86
C LEU A 4 40.33 -10.01 -38.40
N LYS A 5 41.26 -9.27 -37.80
CA LYS A 5 41.81 -9.45 -36.47
C LYS A 5 40.79 -9.13 -35.38
N THR A 6 40.81 -9.99 -34.38
CA THR A 6 40.38 -9.81 -32.99
C THR A 6 40.79 -8.45 -32.40
N LEU A 7 39.83 -7.77 -31.76
CA LEU A 7 40.10 -6.97 -30.56
C LEU A 7 39.04 -7.33 -29.51
N SER A 8 39.51 -8.07 -28.51
CA SER A 8 38.80 -8.40 -27.28
C SER A 8 38.93 -7.21 -26.32
N PHE A 9 37.82 -6.59 -25.94
CA PHE A 9 37.73 -5.75 -24.75
C PHE A 9 37.06 -6.58 -23.66
N ALA A 10 37.85 -7.39 -22.96
CA ALA A 10 37.45 -8.02 -21.73
C ALA A 10 37.56 -6.98 -20.60
N ALA A 11 36.47 -6.26 -20.33
CA ALA A 11 36.32 -5.53 -19.08
C ALA A 11 35.98 -6.55 -17.98
N GLY A 12 37.02 -7.06 -17.31
CA GLY A 12 36.87 -7.90 -16.13
C GLY A 12 36.27 -7.09 -14.98
N MET A 13 34.96 -7.16 -14.80
CA MET A 13 34.33 -6.84 -13.52
C MET A 13 34.70 -7.97 -12.55
N LEU A 14 35.65 -7.69 -11.66
CA LEU A 14 35.85 -8.44 -10.43
C LEU A 14 34.58 -8.31 -9.58
N LEU A 15 33.66 -9.25 -9.75
CA LEU A 15 32.65 -9.57 -8.75
C LEU A 15 33.41 -10.12 -7.53
N ALA A 16 33.70 -9.24 -6.58
CA ALA A 16 34.06 -9.67 -5.24
C ALA A 16 32.91 -10.56 -4.73
N PRO A 17 33.18 -11.78 -4.25
CA PRO A 17 32.15 -12.57 -3.61
C PRO A 17 31.70 -11.77 -2.39
N ALA A 18 30.46 -11.28 -2.41
CA ALA A 18 29.81 -10.79 -1.21
C ALA A 18 29.81 -11.96 -0.23
N LEU A 19 30.72 -11.92 0.74
CA LEU A 19 30.66 -12.74 1.93
C LEU A 19 29.29 -12.49 2.55
N LEU A 20 28.34 -13.39 2.27
CA LEU A 20 27.11 -13.54 3.02
C LEU A 20 27.52 -13.97 4.43
N LEU A 21 27.94 -12.99 5.23
CA LEU A 21 27.91 -13.14 6.68
C LEU A 21 26.46 -13.49 7.02
N PRO A 22 26.20 -14.62 7.71
CA PRO A 22 24.85 -14.91 8.16
C PRO A 22 24.44 -13.74 9.05
N ALA A 23 23.42 -13.00 8.62
CA ALA A 23 22.76 -12.02 9.45
C ALA A 23 22.50 -12.68 10.81
N LEU A 24 23.04 -12.13 11.90
CA LEU A 24 22.90 -12.73 13.23
C LEU A 24 21.42 -12.83 13.56
N ALA A 25 20.87 -14.05 13.48
CA ALA A 25 19.53 -14.33 13.94
C ALA A 25 19.58 -14.50 15.46
N ALA A 26 18.98 -13.57 16.21
CA ALA A 26 18.91 -13.65 17.66
C ALA A 26 17.52 -14.13 18.08
N GLU A 27 17.42 -15.37 18.55
CA GLU A 27 16.16 -15.95 19.02
C GLU A 27 15.67 -15.25 20.30
N LEU A 28 14.37 -14.90 20.33
CA LEU A 28 13.70 -14.41 21.52
C LEU A 28 13.28 -15.60 22.38
N LYS A 29 14.01 -15.82 23.47
CA LYS A 29 13.62 -16.79 24.49
C LYS A 29 12.41 -16.28 25.27
N LEU A 30 11.32 -17.02 25.24
CA LEU A 30 10.07 -16.68 25.90
C LEU A 30 9.85 -17.54 27.15
N ALA A 31 9.36 -16.93 28.21
CA ALA A 31 8.82 -17.62 29.38
C ALA A 31 7.30 -17.79 29.26
N PRO A 32 6.69 -18.86 29.80
CA PRO A 32 5.25 -19.12 29.69
C PRO A 32 4.36 -17.94 30.13
N GLU A 33 4.75 -17.22 31.18
CA GLU A 33 4.03 -16.08 31.71
C GLU A 33 3.96 -14.88 30.76
N GLN A 34 4.86 -14.79 29.76
CA GLN A 34 4.86 -13.72 28.77
C GLN A 34 3.76 -13.89 27.72
N VAL A 35 3.25 -15.12 27.52
CA VAL A 35 2.22 -15.41 26.52
C VAL A 35 0.84 -15.26 27.14
N LYS A 36 0.08 -14.28 26.65
CA LYS A 36 -1.28 -13.97 27.11
C LYS A 36 -2.27 -14.17 25.98
N ALA A 37 -3.31 -14.98 26.20
CA ALA A 37 -4.44 -15.03 25.30
C ALA A 37 -5.23 -13.70 25.34
N ARG A 38 -5.76 -13.28 24.20
CA ARG A 38 -6.56 -12.06 24.05
C ARG A 38 -7.89 -12.41 23.40
N TYR A 39 -8.98 -11.81 23.92
CA TYR A 39 -10.35 -11.91 23.40
C TYR A 39 -10.77 -13.30 22.92
N ARG A 40 -11.20 -14.17 23.85
CA ARG A 40 -11.72 -15.53 23.59
C ARG A 40 -10.80 -16.49 22.82
N ALA A 41 -9.57 -16.09 22.47
CA ALA A 41 -8.56 -17.00 21.96
C ALA A 41 -7.95 -17.86 23.10
N SER A 42 -7.24 -18.91 22.71
CA SER A 42 -6.33 -19.67 23.57
C SER A 42 -4.91 -19.52 23.02
N ALA A 43 -3.96 -19.15 23.89
CA ALA A 43 -2.55 -19.03 23.54
C ALA A 43 -1.70 -19.63 24.66
N LYS A 44 -0.86 -20.62 24.34
CA LYS A 44 0.00 -21.31 25.32
C LYS A 44 1.38 -21.56 24.74
N LEU A 45 2.42 -21.34 25.53
CA LEU A 45 3.78 -21.74 25.17
C LEU A 45 3.94 -23.24 25.43
N GLU A 46 4.21 -24.00 24.37
CA GLU A 46 4.49 -25.44 24.38
C GLU A 46 5.95 -25.70 23.96
N LYS A 47 6.40 -26.96 24.00
CA LYS A 47 7.78 -27.35 23.66
C LYS A 47 8.20 -26.91 22.25
N GLU A 48 7.27 -26.92 21.30
CA GLU A 48 7.52 -26.62 19.88
C GLU A 48 7.23 -25.15 19.50
N GLY A 49 6.76 -24.34 20.45
CA GLY A 49 6.37 -22.95 20.22
C GLY A 49 5.01 -22.61 20.86
N ILE A 50 4.45 -21.46 20.47
CA ILE A 50 3.14 -21.02 20.97
C ILE A 50 2.04 -21.69 20.14
N ARG A 51 1.16 -22.44 20.80
CA ARG A 51 -0.10 -22.90 20.21
C ARG A 51 -1.14 -21.79 20.37
N LEU A 52 -1.64 -21.29 19.24
CA LEU A 52 -2.66 -20.24 19.18
C LEU A 52 -3.92 -20.79 18.48
N ILE A 53 -5.06 -20.70 19.16
CA ILE A 53 -6.37 -21.08 18.64
C ILE A 53 -7.34 -19.92 18.81
N THR A 54 -8.03 -19.50 17.75
CA THR A 54 -9.19 -18.60 17.85
C THR A 54 -10.42 -19.16 17.15
N ARG A 55 -11.59 -18.82 17.71
CA ARG A 55 -12.92 -19.24 17.26
C ARG A 55 -13.85 -18.05 17.02
N THR A 56 -13.32 -16.84 17.08
CA THR A 56 -14.11 -15.62 16.93
C THR A 56 -13.51 -14.69 15.91
N ALA A 57 -14.38 -14.05 15.13
CA ALA A 57 -13.98 -13.12 14.09
C ALA A 57 -13.53 -11.77 14.67
N GLU A 58 -13.64 -11.55 15.98
CA GLU A 58 -13.31 -10.30 16.63
C GLU A 58 -11.84 -9.86 16.43
N TRP A 59 -11.67 -8.56 16.11
CA TRP A 59 -10.40 -7.97 15.65
C TRP A 59 -9.20 -8.25 16.56
N ASP A 60 -9.38 -8.21 17.88
CA ASP A 60 -8.28 -8.37 18.84
C ASP A 60 -8.11 -9.81 19.34
N SER A 61 -8.82 -10.77 18.75
CA SER A 61 -8.69 -12.17 19.13
C SER A 61 -7.36 -12.76 18.71
N GLY A 62 -6.60 -13.26 19.69
CA GLY A 62 -5.30 -13.86 19.42
C GLY A 62 -4.38 -13.97 20.64
N ALA A 63 -3.09 -13.65 20.45
CA ALA A 63 -2.07 -13.71 21.50
C ALA A 63 -1.34 -12.36 21.66
N LEU A 64 -0.98 -12.03 22.90
CA LEU A 64 -0.04 -10.97 23.24
C LEU A 64 1.17 -11.61 23.91
N ILE A 65 2.36 -11.32 23.40
CA ILE A 65 3.63 -11.62 24.03
C ILE A 65 4.13 -10.34 24.71
N THR A 66 4.20 -10.35 26.04
CA THR A 66 4.70 -9.22 26.82
C THR A 66 6.23 -9.29 26.96
N PRO A 67 6.92 -8.16 27.09
CA PRO A 67 8.32 -8.15 27.52
C PRO A 67 8.45 -8.73 28.94
N PRO A 68 9.68 -9.07 29.38
CA PRO A 68 9.93 -9.40 30.79
C PRO A 68 9.40 -8.28 31.70
N ALA A 69 8.91 -8.66 32.88
CA ALA A 69 8.28 -7.72 33.81
C ALA A 69 9.14 -6.47 34.06
N GLY A 70 8.52 -5.29 33.96
CA GLY A 70 9.19 -4.00 34.14
C GLY A 70 10.10 -3.57 32.98
N LYS A 71 10.19 -4.33 31.89
CA LYS A 71 11.03 -4.00 30.72
C LYS A 71 10.21 -3.71 29.47
N LYS A 72 10.89 -3.23 28.43
CA LYS A 72 10.42 -3.20 27.04
C LYS A 72 11.30 -4.13 26.20
N PHE A 73 10.82 -4.50 25.02
CA PHE A 73 11.67 -5.17 24.06
C PHE A 73 12.56 -4.15 23.32
N ASP A 74 13.84 -4.48 23.16
CA ASP A 74 14.76 -3.73 22.32
C ASP A 74 15.03 -4.52 21.03
N PHE A 75 14.51 -3.99 19.93
CA PHE A 75 14.66 -4.50 18.57
C PHE A 75 15.52 -3.57 17.69
N SER A 76 16.24 -2.62 18.29
CA SER A 76 16.99 -1.59 17.55
C SER A 76 18.15 -2.12 16.69
N LYS A 77 18.62 -3.33 16.98
CA LYS A 77 19.77 -3.97 16.31
C LYS A 77 19.38 -4.94 15.20
N ALA A 78 18.14 -4.85 14.70
CA ALA A 78 17.61 -5.84 13.78
C ALA A 78 16.78 -5.21 12.68
N ARG A 79 16.82 -5.80 11.48
CA ARG A 79 16.00 -5.36 10.35
C ARG A 79 14.56 -5.88 10.41
N PHE A 80 14.40 -7.10 10.91
CA PHE A 80 13.13 -7.79 10.94
C PHE A 80 12.89 -8.46 12.29
N LEU A 81 11.62 -8.46 12.71
CA LEU A 81 11.09 -9.44 13.64
C LEU A 81 10.47 -10.57 12.81
N ALA A 82 10.96 -11.80 12.99
CA ALA A 82 10.54 -12.97 12.23
C ALA A 82 9.97 -14.05 13.14
N VAL A 83 9.01 -14.82 12.63
CA VAL A 83 8.40 -15.96 13.30
C VAL A 83 7.97 -16.98 12.26
N ASP A 84 8.18 -18.26 12.56
CA ASP A 84 7.70 -19.34 11.72
C ASP A 84 6.26 -19.69 12.12
N VAL A 85 5.35 -19.63 11.15
CA VAL A 85 3.92 -19.86 11.34
C VAL A 85 3.53 -21.14 10.60
N GLU A 86 2.90 -22.06 11.30
CA GLU A 86 2.39 -23.31 10.76
C GLU A 86 0.88 -23.39 11.01
N ASN A 87 0.10 -23.59 9.95
CA ASN A 87 -1.33 -23.80 10.05
C ASN A 87 -1.62 -25.26 10.42
N LEU A 88 -2.16 -25.47 11.61
CA LEU A 88 -2.49 -26.78 12.15
C LEU A 88 -3.95 -27.19 11.88
N SER A 89 -4.75 -26.30 11.30
CA SER A 89 -6.09 -26.65 10.88
C SER A 89 -6.03 -27.71 9.77
N PRO A 90 -6.84 -28.78 9.85
CA PRO A 90 -6.87 -29.83 8.83
C PRO A 90 -7.59 -29.40 7.55
N ASN A 91 -8.41 -28.35 7.60
CA ASN A 91 -9.36 -28.04 6.54
C ASN A 91 -9.64 -26.54 6.34
N ARG A 92 -9.08 -25.66 7.18
CA ARG A 92 -9.30 -24.22 7.07
C ARG A 92 -8.03 -23.44 6.73
N GLN A 93 -8.14 -22.57 5.74
CA GLN A 93 -7.15 -21.52 5.51
C GLN A 93 -7.22 -20.49 6.64
N MET A 94 -6.07 -20.14 7.22
CA MET A 94 -5.99 -19.11 8.26
C MET A 94 -5.40 -17.81 7.71
N ARG A 95 -5.76 -16.67 8.33
CA ARG A 95 -5.13 -15.37 8.12
C ARG A 95 -4.75 -14.75 9.46
N LEU A 96 -3.46 -14.46 9.63
CA LEU A 96 -2.91 -13.95 10.88
C LEU A 96 -2.07 -12.70 10.62
N THR A 97 -2.12 -11.77 11.55
CA THR A 97 -1.29 -10.57 11.55
C THR A 97 -0.38 -10.55 12.76
N MET A 98 0.82 -10.00 12.61
CA MET A 98 1.74 -9.71 13.70
C MET A 98 1.89 -8.20 13.82
N HIS A 99 1.69 -7.68 15.02
CA HIS A 99 1.76 -6.26 15.34
C HIS A 99 2.79 -6.03 16.43
N ILE A 100 3.46 -4.88 16.38
CA ILE A 100 4.23 -4.33 17.49
C ILE A 100 3.80 -2.89 17.72
N SER A 101 4.03 -2.37 18.93
CA SER A 101 3.77 -0.98 19.24
C SER A 101 4.78 -0.37 20.20
N SER A 102 4.90 0.96 20.18
CA SER A 102 5.67 1.76 21.14
C SER A 102 4.86 2.99 21.56
N GLY A 103 5.16 3.54 22.73
CA GLY A 103 4.43 4.69 23.29
C GLY A 103 3.15 4.29 24.01
N GLY A 104 2.26 5.26 24.25
CA GLY A 104 1.06 5.12 25.09
C GLY A 104 -0.20 5.68 24.44
N ARG A 105 -1.38 5.40 25.02
CA ARG A 105 -2.68 5.88 24.50
C ARG A 105 -3.14 7.19 25.17
N ASP A 106 -2.26 7.83 25.92
CA ASP A 106 -2.61 8.77 26.98
C ASP A 106 -3.05 10.15 26.48
N LYS A 107 -3.03 10.39 25.16
CA LYS A 107 -3.54 11.63 24.55
C LYS A 107 -4.39 11.32 23.33
N ALA A 108 -5.61 11.86 23.31
CA ALA A 108 -6.41 11.92 22.09
C ALA A 108 -5.63 12.73 21.05
N SER A 109 -5.31 12.11 19.91
CA SER A 109 -4.77 12.82 18.75
C SER A 109 -5.91 13.10 17.78
N SER A 110 -5.93 14.32 17.23
CA SER A 110 -6.86 14.68 16.14
C SER A 110 -6.35 14.24 14.76
N SER A 111 -5.20 13.56 14.69
CA SER A 111 -4.55 13.18 13.45
C SER A 111 -3.91 11.79 13.50
N HIS A 112 -4.15 10.97 12.47
CA HIS A 112 -3.54 9.64 12.34
C HIS A 112 -2.01 9.69 12.20
N VAL A 113 -1.43 10.84 11.80
CA VAL A 113 0.03 10.98 11.68
C VAL A 113 0.72 11.24 13.01
N ASP A 114 -0.01 11.72 14.03
CA ASP A 114 0.55 12.17 15.31
C ASP A 114 0.01 11.35 16.49
N LEU A 115 -0.25 10.06 16.28
CA LEU A 115 -0.71 9.16 17.33
C LEU A 115 0.42 8.90 18.35
N PRO A 116 0.18 9.11 19.66
CA PRO A 116 1.19 8.82 20.70
C PRO A 116 1.51 7.33 20.85
N LEU A 117 0.57 6.45 20.48
CA LEU A 117 0.81 5.03 20.28
C LEU A 117 1.12 4.80 18.81
N ARG A 118 2.36 4.40 18.49
CA ARG A 118 2.71 3.97 17.14
C ARG A 118 2.65 2.45 17.06
N SER A 119 2.03 1.94 16.01
CA SER A 119 2.00 0.50 15.71
C SER A 119 2.30 0.27 14.24
N VAL A 120 2.94 -0.86 13.97
CA VAL A 120 3.19 -1.39 12.63
C VAL A 120 2.87 -2.88 12.63
N ASN A 121 2.51 -3.40 11.47
CA ASN A 121 2.10 -4.80 11.35
C ASN A 121 2.49 -5.40 10.00
N THR A 122 2.44 -6.73 9.96
CA THR A 122 2.55 -7.57 8.77
C THR A 122 1.48 -8.66 8.85
N GLY A 123 1.25 -9.42 7.78
CA GLY A 123 0.27 -10.50 7.76
C GLY A 123 0.67 -11.68 6.90
N ILE A 124 0.03 -12.82 7.16
CA ILE A 124 0.21 -14.05 6.42
C ILE A 124 -1.11 -14.81 6.28
N GLY A 125 -1.35 -15.41 5.11
CA GLY A 125 -2.44 -16.35 4.87
C GLY A 125 -1.88 -17.72 4.51
N LEU A 126 -2.30 -18.77 5.21
CA LEU A 126 -1.78 -20.14 5.07
C LEU A 126 -2.92 -21.15 4.85
N ASN A 127 -2.79 -22.00 3.84
CA ASN A 127 -3.69 -23.16 3.68
C ASN A 127 -3.44 -24.22 4.77
N PRO A 128 -4.35 -25.19 4.95
CA PRO A 128 -4.14 -26.33 5.87
C PRO A 128 -2.76 -26.98 5.71
N GLY A 129 -2.04 -27.15 6.83
CA GLY A 129 -0.72 -27.80 6.87
C GLY A 129 0.45 -26.96 6.35
N GLU A 130 0.21 -25.78 5.77
CA GLU A 130 1.31 -24.93 5.29
C GLU A 130 2.12 -24.33 6.44
N LYS A 131 3.44 -24.22 6.21
CA LYS A 131 4.37 -23.54 7.10
C LYS A 131 5.19 -22.50 6.33
N ARG A 132 5.22 -21.26 6.82
CA ARG A 132 6.02 -20.16 6.25
C ARG A 132 6.50 -19.21 7.34
N THR A 133 7.63 -18.54 7.09
CA THR A 133 8.12 -17.46 7.97
C THR A 133 7.40 -16.15 7.66
N MET A 134 6.80 -15.55 8.68
CA MET A 134 6.26 -14.19 8.64
C MET A 134 7.33 -13.21 9.13
N ARG A 135 7.59 -12.14 8.37
CA ARG A 135 8.58 -11.11 8.68
C ARG A 135 7.92 -9.73 8.78
N LEU A 136 8.14 -9.07 9.91
CA LEU A 136 7.76 -7.68 10.14
C LEU A 136 9.01 -6.82 10.01
N TYR A 137 9.00 -5.89 9.06
CA TYR A 137 10.05 -4.88 8.94
C TYR A 137 10.04 -3.96 10.16
N LEU A 138 11.22 -3.62 10.67
CA LEU A 138 11.41 -2.73 11.81
C LEU A 138 11.82 -1.33 11.32
N PRO A 139 10.86 -0.39 11.17
CA PRO A 139 11.17 0.95 10.72
C PRO A 139 11.74 1.79 11.87
N HIS A 140 13.06 1.75 12.06
CA HIS A 140 13.74 2.47 13.12
C HIS A 140 13.48 3.98 13.06
N ALA A 141 13.37 4.63 14.22
CA ALA A 141 13.11 6.07 14.31
C ALA A 141 14.13 6.95 13.56
N SER A 142 15.39 6.50 13.45
CA SER A 142 16.45 7.18 12.71
C SER A 142 16.10 7.40 11.23
N LEU A 143 15.28 6.52 10.64
CA LEU A 143 14.81 6.62 9.25
C LEU A 143 13.91 7.84 9.00
N PHE A 144 13.24 8.32 10.04
CA PHE A 144 12.30 9.45 9.95
C PHE A 144 12.86 10.73 10.55
N THR A 145 14.15 10.73 10.88
CA THR A 145 14.83 11.89 11.43
C THR A 145 15.37 12.77 10.30
N ALA A 146 14.98 14.05 10.35
CA ALA A 146 15.38 15.13 9.47
C ALA A 146 16.16 16.17 10.30
N PRO A 147 17.06 16.95 9.66
CA PRO A 147 17.82 18.01 10.32
C PRO A 147 16.89 19.15 10.82
N LYS A 148 17.48 20.14 11.53
CA LYS A 148 16.78 21.23 12.23
C LYS A 148 15.66 21.91 11.42
N ASP A 149 15.81 22.05 10.10
CA ASP A 149 14.85 22.72 9.22
C ASP A 149 13.97 21.74 8.40
N GLY A 150 14.10 20.43 8.68
CA GLY A 150 13.28 19.36 8.14
C GLY A 150 12.08 19.02 9.02
N ARG A 151 11.20 18.16 8.49
CA ARG A 151 9.98 17.75 9.20
C ARG A 151 10.12 16.32 9.69
N ASN A 152 10.34 16.17 11.00
CA ASN A 152 10.35 14.88 11.67
C ASN A 152 8.94 14.29 11.79
N LEU A 153 8.86 12.96 11.73
CA LEU A 153 7.69 12.26 12.27
C LEU A 153 7.65 12.51 13.77
N ARG A 154 6.53 13.00 14.31
CA ARG A 154 6.44 13.41 15.73
C ARG A 154 6.60 12.24 16.70
N ALA A 155 6.08 11.08 16.33
CA ALA A 155 6.11 9.86 17.12
C ALA A 155 6.37 8.66 16.19
N PRO A 156 7.62 8.46 15.73
CA PRO A 156 7.99 7.24 15.00
C PRO A 156 7.89 6.02 15.92
N LEU A 157 7.98 4.84 15.34
CA LEU A 157 8.09 3.62 16.13
C LEU A 157 9.45 3.63 16.85
N ASP A 158 9.42 3.53 18.18
CA ASP A 158 10.62 3.40 19.00
C ASP A 158 10.97 1.92 19.14
N THR A 159 11.85 1.45 18.27
CA THR A 159 12.32 0.06 18.28
C THR A 159 13.19 -0.29 19.49
N THR A 160 13.62 0.70 20.29
CA THR A 160 14.34 0.43 21.55
C THR A 160 13.38 0.13 22.72
N ALA A 161 12.09 0.45 22.56
CA ALA A 161 11.10 0.42 23.64
C ALA A 161 9.75 -0.16 23.18
N ILE A 162 9.77 -1.36 22.60
CA ILE A 162 8.55 -2.03 22.13
C ILE A 162 7.72 -2.58 23.30
N ASN A 163 6.42 -2.29 23.27
CA ASN A 163 5.43 -2.63 24.30
C ASN A 163 5.12 -4.13 24.39
N GLY A 164 5.16 -4.83 23.26
CA GLY A 164 4.78 -6.22 23.12
C GLY A 164 4.64 -6.64 21.66
N ILE A 165 4.43 -7.94 21.44
CA ILE A 165 4.17 -8.52 20.11
C ILE A 165 2.78 -9.12 20.15
N GLU A 166 1.89 -8.67 19.26
CA GLU A 166 0.52 -9.16 19.19
C GLU A 166 0.31 -9.97 17.92
N PHE A 167 -0.27 -11.15 18.06
CA PHE A 167 -0.76 -11.97 16.96
C PHE A 167 -2.28 -11.90 16.95
N LYS A 168 -2.88 -11.48 15.83
CA LYS A 168 -4.32 -11.27 15.71
C LYS A 168 -4.85 -11.90 14.45
N LEU A 169 -6.08 -12.43 14.52
CA LEU A 169 -6.84 -12.77 13.31
C LEU A 169 -6.92 -11.55 12.39
N GLN A 170 -6.76 -11.76 11.08
CA GLN A 170 -6.99 -10.69 10.12
C GLN A 170 -8.50 -10.47 9.87
N TRP A 171 -9.09 -9.46 10.51
CA TRP A 171 -10.47 -9.00 10.26
C TRP A 171 -10.50 -7.93 9.13
N PRO A 172 -11.62 -7.70 8.42
CA PRO A 172 -12.96 -8.32 8.50
C PRO A 172 -13.16 -9.54 7.60
N PHE A 173 -12.12 -10.31 7.29
CA PHE A 173 -12.21 -11.32 6.22
C PHE A 173 -12.93 -12.61 6.60
N GLU A 174 -13.18 -12.86 7.89
CA GLU A 174 -13.78 -14.10 8.38
C GLU A 174 -15.15 -13.84 9.01
N ALA A 175 -16.11 -14.72 8.73
CA ALA A 175 -17.31 -14.87 9.55
C ALA A 175 -16.99 -15.72 10.81
N GLU A 176 -17.84 -15.59 11.83
CA GLU A 176 -17.82 -16.44 13.01
C GLU A 176 -17.87 -17.94 12.63
N GLY A 177 -17.13 -18.78 13.37
CA GLY A 177 -17.01 -20.20 13.04
C GLY A 177 -16.18 -20.97 14.07
N GLU A 178 -16.23 -22.31 14.00
CA GLU A 178 -15.74 -23.18 15.08
C GLU A 178 -14.24 -23.02 15.38
N ILE A 179 -13.41 -22.90 14.35
CA ILE A 179 -11.98 -22.57 14.45
C ILE A 179 -11.67 -21.66 13.27
N LEU A 180 -11.16 -20.46 13.54
CA LEU A 180 -10.72 -19.49 12.51
C LEU A 180 -9.19 -19.49 12.36
N VAL A 181 -8.48 -19.68 13.47
CA VAL A 181 -7.03 -19.87 13.51
C VAL A 181 -6.76 -21.06 14.41
N ASP A 182 -5.94 -21.97 13.92
CA ASP A 182 -5.27 -22.97 14.73
C ASP A 182 -3.83 -23.09 14.20
N CYS A 183 -2.87 -22.53 14.93
CA CYS A 183 -1.51 -22.43 14.45
C CYS A 183 -0.45 -22.63 15.52
N ARG A 184 0.74 -23.02 15.08
CA ARG A 184 1.96 -22.97 15.86
C ARG A 184 2.79 -21.76 15.44
N LEU A 185 3.21 -20.95 16.41
CA LEU A 185 4.19 -19.89 16.24
C LEU A 185 5.50 -20.34 16.87
N SER A 186 6.56 -20.44 16.09
CA SER A 186 7.85 -20.98 16.53
C SER A 186 9.00 -20.10 16.05
N ASN A 187 10.18 -20.25 16.66
CA ASN A 187 11.41 -19.61 16.21
C ASN A 187 11.27 -18.07 16.06
N LEU A 188 10.66 -17.43 17.08
CA LEU A 188 10.51 -15.98 17.13
C LEU A 188 11.91 -15.36 17.31
N ARG A 189 12.31 -14.49 16.41
CA ARG A 189 13.70 -14.02 16.33
C ARG A 189 13.83 -12.65 15.68
N LEU A 190 14.95 -12.00 15.97
CA LEU A 190 15.42 -10.84 15.24
C LEU A 190 16.33 -11.29 14.10
N GLU A 191 16.17 -10.71 12.90
CA GLU A 191 16.99 -11.01 11.72
C GLU A 191 17.51 -9.73 11.05
N GLY A 192 18.70 -9.80 10.47
CA GLY A 192 19.23 -8.78 9.57
C GLY A 192 19.85 -7.58 10.29
N GLU A 193 20.80 -6.92 9.64
CA GLU A 193 21.36 -5.66 10.12
C GLU A 193 20.32 -4.53 10.01
N PRO A 194 20.18 -3.69 11.05
CA PRO A 194 19.19 -2.63 11.08
C PRO A 194 19.41 -1.67 9.92
N GLU A 195 18.32 -1.28 9.25
CA GLU A 195 18.41 -0.29 8.18
C GLU A 195 18.43 1.10 8.82
N THR A 196 19.64 1.66 8.98
CA THR A 196 19.86 3.02 9.51
C THR A 196 20.22 4.03 8.43
N ASP A 197 20.70 3.56 7.27
CA ASP A 197 21.45 4.37 6.31
C ASP A 197 20.59 5.10 5.28
N ARG A 198 19.27 4.86 5.26
CA ARG A 198 18.34 5.81 4.63
C ARG A 198 18.19 7.10 5.45
N ALA A 199 18.79 7.18 6.65
CA ALA A 199 19.03 8.44 7.32
C ALA A 199 19.78 9.34 6.34
N VAL A 200 19.14 10.43 5.97
CA VAL A 200 19.65 11.34 4.96
C VAL A 200 21.11 11.65 5.24
N ALA A 201 21.97 11.16 4.35
CA ALA A 201 23.42 11.20 4.47
C ALA A 201 23.87 12.56 5.00
N ALA A 202 24.28 12.55 6.28
CA ALA A 202 24.84 13.66 7.05
C ALA A 202 24.32 15.05 6.65
N ALA A 203 23.31 15.57 7.36
CA ALA A 203 22.84 16.97 7.57
C ALA A 203 23.20 18.13 6.61
N LYS A 204 24.37 18.13 5.95
CA LYS A 204 24.89 19.12 5.00
C LYS A 204 24.17 19.15 3.65
N ASN A 205 23.63 18.03 3.15
CA ASN A 205 23.01 17.95 1.80
C ASN A 205 21.54 17.51 1.80
N TYR A 206 20.85 17.59 2.94
CA TYR A 206 19.44 17.17 3.05
C TYR A 206 18.53 17.96 2.11
N PHE A 207 18.74 19.27 2.03
CA PHE A 207 17.97 20.16 1.15
C PHE A 207 18.74 20.45 -0.15
N PRO A 208 18.05 20.52 -1.29
CA PRO A 208 16.66 20.10 -1.51
C PRO A 208 16.54 18.56 -1.48
N PHE A 209 15.38 18.05 -1.09
CA PHE A 209 15.08 16.60 -1.13
C PHE A 209 13.99 16.24 -2.14
N ILE A 210 13.34 17.23 -2.76
CA ILE A 210 12.41 17.04 -3.87
C ILE A 210 13.09 17.53 -5.14
N ASP A 211 13.21 16.65 -6.13
CA ASP A 211 13.83 16.96 -7.42
C ASP A 211 12.87 17.73 -8.36
N ASP A 212 13.32 17.97 -9.59
CA ASP A 212 12.56 18.67 -10.62
C ASP A 212 11.30 17.94 -11.12
N TYR A 213 11.15 16.67 -10.80
CA TYR A 213 9.99 15.87 -11.20
C TYR A 213 9.05 15.59 -10.02
N GLY A 214 9.33 16.15 -8.85
CA GLY A 214 8.56 15.93 -7.63
C GLY A 214 8.95 14.64 -6.89
N GLN A 215 10.05 14.00 -7.28
CA GLN A 215 10.50 12.74 -6.71
C GLN A 215 11.48 12.96 -5.57
N TYR A 216 11.67 11.94 -4.73
CA TYR A 216 12.69 11.98 -3.68
C TYR A 216 14.10 11.96 -4.31
N ARG A 217 14.85 13.04 -4.07
CA ARG A 217 16.14 13.28 -4.73
C ARG A 217 17.23 12.28 -4.33
N HIS A 218 17.22 11.83 -3.07
CA HIS A 218 18.36 11.12 -2.46
C HIS A 218 18.28 9.59 -2.55
N ALA A 219 17.29 9.02 -3.23
CA ALA A 219 17.20 7.58 -3.45
C ALA A 219 17.06 7.26 -4.94
N GLU A 220 17.51 6.08 -5.32
CA GLU A 220 17.43 5.55 -6.69
C GLU A 220 16.51 4.33 -6.74
N TRP A 221 15.74 4.23 -7.81
CA TRP A 221 14.92 3.07 -8.16
C TRP A 221 14.84 2.94 -9.68
N LYS A 222 14.50 1.75 -10.16
CA LYS A 222 14.58 1.38 -11.58
C LYS A 222 13.80 2.31 -12.50
N GLU A 223 12.66 2.82 -12.06
CA GLU A 223 11.75 3.67 -12.84
C GLU A 223 11.90 5.18 -12.57
N LYS A 224 12.94 5.63 -11.85
CA LYS A 224 13.13 7.05 -11.53
C LYS A 224 13.34 7.88 -12.80
N ILE A 225 12.69 9.05 -12.87
CA ILE A 225 12.89 10.01 -13.97
C ILE A 225 14.12 10.87 -13.67
N HIS A 226 15.07 10.93 -14.60
CA HIS A 226 16.29 11.74 -14.50
C HIS A 226 16.26 12.93 -15.47
N ALA A 227 15.63 12.77 -16.62
CA ALA A 227 15.55 13.77 -17.68
C ALA A 227 14.14 13.81 -18.32
N ASP A 228 13.81 14.94 -18.96
CA ASP A 228 12.57 15.09 -19.73
C ASP A 228 12.45 14.02 -20.82
N SER A 229 13.58 13.59 -21.41
CA SER A 229 13.64 12.50 -22.38
C SER A 229 13.13 11.16 -21.83
N ASP A 230 13.26 10.93 -20.52
CA ASP A 230 12.79 9.68 -19.89
C ASP A 230 11.26 9.64 -19.87
N LEU A 231 10.61 10.78 -19.63
CA LEU A 231 9.14 10.88 -19.66
C LEU A 231 8.61 10.54 -21.06
N VAL A 232 9.25 11.08 -22.11
CA VAL A 232 8.88 10.84 -23.50
C VAL A 232 9.17 9.40 -23.92
N ALA A 233 10.35 8.87 -23.57
CA ALA A 233 10.74 7.50 -23.89
C ALA A 233 9.82 6.48 -23.19
N ASN A 234 9.53 6.69 -21.91
CA ASN A 234 8.60 5.85 -21.15
C ASN A 234 7.18 5.92 -21.71
N HIS A 235 6.73 7.11 -22.13
CA HIS A 235 5.42 7.24 -22.78
C HIS A 235 5.33 6.45 -24.08
N LYS A 236 6.33 6.58 -24.95
CA LYS A 236 6.37 5.86 -26.23
C LYS A 236 6.38 4.35 -26.03
N LYS A 237 7.18 3.88 -25.07
CA LYS A 237 7.24 2.46 -24.69
C LYS A 237 5.88 1.97 -24.20
N GLU A 238 5.29 2.68 -23.24
CA GLU A 238 3.97 2.34 -22.68
C GLU A 238 2.89 2.33 -23.76
N LEU A 239 2.87 3.31 -24.67
CA LEU A 239 1.88 3.34 -25.75
C LEU A 239 2.00 2.12 -26.67
N ALA A 240 3.22 1.68 -26.98
CA ALA A 240 3.41 0.47 -27.77
C ALA A 240 2.89 -0.80 -27.05
N GLU A 241 3.10 -0.89 -25.72
CA GLU A 241 2.56 -1.97 -24.89
C GLU A 241 1.03 -1.93 -24.84
N LEU A 242 0.45 -0.74 -24.69
CA LEU A 242 -1.01 -0.54 -24.62
C LEU A 242 -1.71 -0.75 -25.97
N ASP A 243 -1.07 -0.40 -27.08
CA ASP A 243 -1.61 -0.62 -28.43
C ASP A 243 -1.60 -2.10 -28.81
N ALA A 244 -0.70 -2.89 -28.23
CA ALA A 244 -0.67 -4.33 -28.36
C ALA A 244 -1.62 -5.05 -27.38
N ALA A 245 -2.09 -4.37 -26.33
CA ALA A 245 -2.99 -4.95 -25.34
C ALA A 245 -4.41 -5.13 -25.90
N GLN A 246 -5.03 -6.25 -25.55
CA GLN A 246 -6.43 -6.51 -25.89
C GLN A 246 -7.28 -6.38 -24.63
N ALA A 247 -8.48 -5.82 -24.77
CA ALA A 247 -9.47 -5.93 -23.71
C ALA A 247 -9.78 -7.42 -23.46
N PRO A 248 -10.20 -7.79 -22.24
CA PRO A 248 -10.64 -9.16 -21.96
C PRO A 248 -11.68 -9.63 -22.99
N ALA A 249 -11.41 -10.75 -23.67
CA ALA A 249 -12.25 -11.24 -24.78
C ALA A 249 -13.70 -11.60 -24.35
N GLU A 250 -13.89 -11.82 -23.06
CA GLU A 250 -15.19 -12.12 -22.44
C GLU A 250 -15.99 -10.87 -22.08
N TRP A 251 -15.51 -9.69 -22.41
CA TRP A 251 -16.22 -8.44 -22.17
C TRP A 251 -17.10 -8.05 -23.36
N ASP A 252 -18.29 -7.56 -23.05
CA ASP A 252 -19.14 -6.87 -24.01
C ASP A 252 -18.73 -5.39 -24.17
N SER A 253 -19.56 -4.59 -24.84
CA SER A 253 -19.27 -3.17 -25.09
C SER A 253 -19.21 -2.32 -23.81
N PHE A 254 -19.82 -2.79 -22.72
CA PHE A 254 -19.87 -2.16 -21.41
C PHE A 254 -18.91 -2.80 -20.40
N GLY A 255 -18.17 -3.84 -20.77
CA GLY A 255 -17.29 -4.56 -19.83
C GLY A 255 -18.01 -5.58 -18.94
N GLY A 256 -19.24 -5.96 -19.31
CA GLY A 256 -20.00 -7.05 -18.71
C GLY A 256 -19.59 -8.42 -19.27
N TRP A 257 -19.99 -9.48 -18.59
CA TRP A 257 -19.60 -10.85 -18.92
C TRP A 257 -20.40 -11.37 -20.12
N LYS A 258 -19.86 -11.15 -21.32
CA LYS A 258 -20.45 -11.50 -22.62
C LYS A 258 -20.83 -12.97 -22.76
N ASN A 259 -20.02 -13.86 -22.17
CA ASN A 259 -20.23 -15.31 -22.23
C ASN A 259 -21.11 -15.83 -21.06
N GLY A 260 -21.59 -14.92 -20.22
CA GLY A 260 -22.46 -15.20 -19.09
C GLY A 260 -23.93 -15.36 -19.46
N PRO A 261 -24.82 -15.44 -18.45
CA PRO A 261 -26.25 -15.47 -18.71
C PRO A 261 -26.71 -14.13 -19.32
N ALA A 262 -27.59 -14.22 -20.33
CA ALA A 262 -28.28 -13.07 -20.87
C ALA A 262 -29.55 -12.81 -20.03
N LEU A 263 -29.59 -11.64 -19.38
CA LEU A 263 -30.75 -11.14 -18.65
C LEU A 263 -31.47 -10.09 -19.49
N LYS A 264 -32.55 -9.51 -18.96
CA LYS A 264 -33.29 -8.46 -19.66
C LYS A 264 -32.40 -7.22 -19.87
N ALA A 265 -32.14 -6.90 -21.13
CA ALA A 265 -31.54 -5.64 -21.56
C ALA A 265 -32.53 -4.48 -21.34
N THR A 266 -32.10 -3.44 -20.64
CA THR A 266 -32.93 -2.26 -20.33
C THR A 266 -32.33 -0.96 -20.84
N GLY A 267 -31.18 -1.03 -21.53
CA GLY A 267 -30.44 0.17 -21.96
C GLY A 267 -29.83 0.97 -20.81
N ASN A 268 -29.86 0.45 -19.58
CA ASN A 268 -29.36 1.11 -18.37
C ASN A 268 -28.75 0.08 -17.42
N PHE A 269 -27.72 0.47 -16.66
CA PHE A 269 -27.22 -0.34 -15.56
C PHE A 269 -28.31 -0.51 -14.48
N ARG A 270 -28.39 -1.71 -13.91
CA ARG A 270 -29.33 -2.04 -12.82
C ARG A 270 -28.75 -3.13 -11.92
N THR A 271 -29.44 -3.48 -10.84
CA THR A 271 -29.06 -4.61 -9.99
C THR A 271 -29.99 -5.81 -10.22
N GLU A 272 -29.45 -7.02 -10.12
CA GLU A 272 -30.25 -8.25 -10.13
C GLU A 272 -29.56 -9.32 -9.27
N LYS A 273 -30.37 -10.21 -8.68
CA LYS A 273 -29.86 -11.39 -7.99
C LYS A 273 -29.86 -12.57 -8.95
N TYR A 274 -28.67 -13.05 -9.34
CA TYR A 274 -28.50 -14.24 -10.18
C TYR A 274 -27.92 -15.38 -9.34
N GLN A 275 -28.61 -16.54 -9.34
CA GLN A 275 -28.23 -17.72 -8.54
C GLN A 275 -27.89 -17.40 -7.07
N GLY A 276 -28.71 -16.56 -6.44
CA GLY A 276 -28.54 -16.22 -5.03
C GLY A 276 -27.49 -15.14 -4.73
N LYS A 277 -26.79 -14.60 -5.73
CA LYS A 277 -25.74 -13.57 -5.56
C LYS A 277 -26.15 -12.26 -6.25
N TRP A 278 -25.75 -11.13 -5.68
CA TRP A 278 -26.00 -9.81 -6.24
C TRP A 278 -24.98 -9.47 -7.31
N PHE A 279 -25.49 -8.98 -8.44
CA PHE A 279 -24.69 -8.43 -9.53
C PHE A 279 -25.29 -7.10 -9.98
N PHE A 280 -24.47 -6.28 -10.63
CA PHE A 280 -25.02 -5.35 -11.60
C PHE A 280 -25.38 -6.11 -12.88
N VAL A 281 -26.27 -5.54 -13.66
CA VAL A 281 -26.56 -5.95 -15.03
C VAL A 281 -26.32 -4.73 -15.90
N ASP A 282 -25.53 -4.88 -16.96
CA ASP A 282 -25.23 -3.80 -17.89
C ASP A 282 -26.42 -3.48 -18.82
N PRO A 283 -26.33 -2.41 -19.63
CA PRO A 283 -27.37 -2.03 -20.58
C PRO A 283 -27.79 -3.11 -21.60
N GLU A 284 -26.88 -4.02 -21.96
CA GLU A 284 -27.09 -5.13 -22.92
C GLU A 284 -27.65 -6.39 -22.23
N GLY A 285 -27.72 -6.41 -20.89
CA GLY A 285 -28.30 -7.50 -20.13
C GLY A 285 -27.28 -8.53 -19.62
N HIS A 286 -25.96 -8.30 -19.73
CA HIS A 286 -24.98 -9.22 -19.17
C HIS A 286 -24.67 -8.89 -17.71
N LEU A 287 -24.19 -9.90 -16.97
CA LEU A 287 -23.74 -9.70 -15.59
C LEU A 287 -22.52 -8.78 -15.58
N PHE A 288 -22.56 -7.77 -14.71
CA PHE A 288 -21.51 -6.78 -14.58
C PHE A 288 -20.95 -6.78 -13.16
N TRP A 289 -19.62 -6.76 -13.07
CA TRP A 289 -18.89 -6.52 -11.82
C TRP A 289 -18.04 -5.26 -11.99
N SER A 290 -18.31 -4.25 -11.18
CA SER A 290 -17.64 -2.95 -11.29
C SER A 290 -16.24 -3.01 -10.69
N ILE A 291 -15.21 -2.92 -11.53
CA ILE A 291 -13.81 -2.82 -11.13
C ILE A 291 -13.31 -1.47 -11.62
N GLY A 292 -13.00 -0.55 -10.69
CA GLY A 292 -12.67 0.82 -11.03
C GLY A 292 -11.61 1.47 -10.15
N LEU A 293 -11.04 2.56 -10.65
CA LEU A 293 -10.12 3.42 -9.91
C LEU A 293 -10.76 4.77 -9.60
N ASP A 294 -10.76 5.13 -8.33
CA ASP A 294 -11.19 6.45 -7.89
C ASP A 294 -10.17 7.53 -8.29
N VAL A 295 -10.62 8.79 -8.30
CA VAL A 295 -9.77 9.98 -8.51
C VAL A 295 -9.02 9.92 -9.84
N SER A 296 -9.62 9.37 -10.88
CA SER A 296 -9.04 9.34 -12.22
C SER A 296 -9.10 10.72 -12.87
N ARG A 297 -8.06 11.50 -12.59
CA ARG A 297 -7.85 12.90 -12.98
C ARG A 297 -6.43 13.06 -13.52
N THR A 298 -6.16 14.18 -14.19
CA THR A 298 -4.82 14.50 -14.69
C THR A 298 -3.82 14.71 -13.54
N HIS A 299 -4.23 15.39 -12.46
CA HIS A 299 -3.42 15.57 -11.24
C HIS A 299 -4.27 16.06 -10.06
N THR A 300 -3.87 15.71 -8.82
CA THR A 300 -4.49 16.18 -7.57
C THR A 300 -3.46 16.53 -6.48
N ASP A 301 -2.19 16.60 -6.85
CA ASP A 301 -1.01 16.58 -5.98
C ASP A 301 -0.26 17.93 -5.95
N ALA A 302 -0.93 19.02 -6.32
CA ALA A 302 -0.35 20.36 -6.29
C ALA A 302 0.17 20.67 -4.87
N THR A 303 1.49 20.77 -4.74
CA THR A 303 2.16 20.83 -3.44
C THR A 303 2.39 22.29 -3.03
N PRO A 304 1.90 22.73 -1.85
CA PRO A 304 2.16 24.09 -1.37
C PRO A 304 3.62 24.27 -0.96
N GLY A 305 4.35 25.17 -1.64
CA GLY A 305 5.78 25.35 -1.43
C GLY A 305 6.16 26.53 -0.52
N ARG A 306 5.26 27.51 -0.31
CA ARG A 306 5.62 28.82 0.30
C ARG A 306 6.26 28.73 1.68
N LYS A 307 5.84 27.77 2.50
CA LYS A 307 6.35 27.62 3.88
C LYS A 307 7.76 27.02 3.92
N HIS A 308 8.15 26.29 2.87
CA HIS A 308 9.37 25.50 2.85
C HIS A 308 10.02 25.49 1.45
N PRO A 309 10.37 26.66 0.88
CA PRO A 309 10.90 26.73 -0.48
C PRO A 309 12.19 25.94 -0.67
N GLN A 310 13.00 25.78 0.39
CA GLN A 310 14.25 25.02 0.38
C GLN A 310 14.07 23.51 0.19
N TRP A 311 12.84 22.99 0.28
CA TRP A 311 12.59 21.55 0.07
C TRP A 311 12.73 21.13 -1.39
N PHE A 312 12.57 22.08 -2.31
CA PHE A 312 12.44 21.84 -3.74
C PHE A 312 13.72 22.26 -4.48
N SER A 313 14.13 21.46 -5.46
CA SER A 313 15.27 21.80 -6.31
C SER A 313 14.99 22.98 -7.24
N ARG A 314 13.70 23.26 -7.46
CA ARG A 314 13.24 24.41 -8.25
C ARG A 314 12.66 25.52 -7.38
N PRO A 315 12.70 26.77 -7.87
CA PRO A 315 12.00 27.89 -7.23
C PRO A 315 10.50 27.61 -7.11
N VAL A 316 9.93 28.00 -5.97
CA VAL A 316 8.47 27.98 -5.78
C VAL A 316 7.84 29.06 -6.66
N PRO A 317 6.83 28.74 -7.50
CA PRO A 317 6.17 29.73 -8.34
C PRO A 317 5.46 30.83 -7.55
N ALA A 318 5.10 31.93 -8.22
CA ALA A 318 4.49 33.10 -7.59
C ALA A 318 3.16 32.78 -6.88
N ASP A 319 2.38 31.83 -7.40
CA ASP A 319 1.13 31.34 -6.80
C ASP A 319 1.34 30.39 -5.61
N GLY A 320 2.59 29.97 -5.39
CA GLY A 320 3.01 29.14 -4.25
C GLY A 320 2.80 27.64 -4.43
N MET A 321 2.35 27.18 -5.60
CA MET A 321 2.00 25.79 -5.85
C MET A 321 2.98 25.11 -6.80
N LEU A 322 3.34 23.86 -6.50
CA LEU A 322 4.17 23.02 -7.36
C LEU A 322 3.38 21.80 -7.85
N PRO A 323 2.66 21.90 -8.98
CA PRO A 323 1.94 20.78 -9.57
C PRO A 323 2.88 19.91 -10.43
N PHE A 324 3.77 19.16 -9.77
CA PHE A 324 4.78 18.35 -10.45
C PHE A 324 4.18 17.37 -11.47
N THR A 325 3.10 16.66 -11.13
CA THR A 325 2.43 15.78 -12.09
C THR A 325 1.93 16.54 -13.31
N HIS A 326 1.35 17.74 -13.14
CA HIS A 326 0.91 18.57 -14.27
C HIS A 326 2.07 18.90 -15.22
N TRP A 327 3.19 19.40 -14.68
CA TRP A 327 4.37 19.74 -15.48
C TRP A 327 5.00 18.52 -16.16
N ASN A 328 5.05 17.39 -15.46
CA ASN A 328 5.55 16.14 -16.02
C ASN A 328 4.66 15.63 -17.16
N LEU A 329 3.34 15.80 -17.07
CA LEU A 329 2.42 15.44 -18.14
C LEU A 329 2.58 16.37 -19.36
N GLN A 330 2.81 17.67 -19.16
CA GLN A 330 3.12 18.59 -20.27
C GLN A 330 4.37 18.16 -21.03
N LYS A 331 5.43 17.75 -20.30
CA LYS A 331 6.67 17.21 -20.89
C LYS A 331 6.43 15.86 -21.58
N LYS A 332 5.70 14.94 -20.92
CA LYS A 332 5.34 13.61 -21.44
C LYS A 332 4.62 13.68 -22.78
N TYR A 333 3.65 14.59 -22.91
CA TYR A 333 2.83 14.76 -24.12
C TYR A 333 3.35 15.86 -25.07
N GLY A 334 4.36 16.63 -24.67
CA GLY A 334 4.94 17.71 -25.46
C GLY A 334 4.00 18.91 -25.71
N LYS A 335 2.95 19.09 -24.90
CA LYS A 335 1.97 20.19 -25.08
C LYS A 335 1.34 20.66 -23.77
N ALA A 336 0.92 21.93 -23.75
CA ALA A 336 0.29 22.55 -22.59
C ALA A 336 -1.09 21.96 -22.28
N ASP A 337 -1.94 21.80 -23.31
CA ASP A 337 -3.24 21.15 -23.21
C ASP A 337 -3.13 19.67 -23.60
N TYR A 338 -2.75 18.85 -22.63
CA TYR A 338 -2.58 17.40 -22.78
C TYR A 338 -3.79 16.58 -22.31
N SER A 339 -4.81 17.23 -21.74
CA SER A 339 -5.85 16.56 -20.94
C SER A 339 -6.57 15.45 -21.71
N ARG A 340 -6.94 15.73 -22.96
CA ARG A 340 -7.61 14.75 -23.81
C ARG A 340 -6.73 13.53 -24.11
N ASP A 341 -5.47 13.74 -24.49
CA ASP A 341 -4.53 12.65 -24.79
C ASP A 341 -4.25 11.80 -23.55
N PHE A 342 -4.20 12.43 -22.37
CA PHE A 342 -4.09 11.72 -21.10
C PHE A 342 -5.28 10.78 -20.88
N PHE A 343 -6.51 11.25 -21.05
CA PHE A 343 -7.69 10.41 -20.85
C PHE A 343 -7.83 9.33 -21.92
N GLU A 344 -7.46 9.60 -23.17
CA GLU A 344 -7.38 8.58 -24.21
C GLU A 344 -6.37 7.48 -23.87
N THR A 345 -5.21 7.86 -23.34
CA THR A 345 -4.22 6.90 -22.82
C THR A 345 -4.77 6.13 -21.61
N LEU A 346 -5.54 6.80 -20.75
CA LEU A 346 -6.16 6.16 -19.58
C LEU A 346 -7.24 5.14 -19.96
N VAL A 347 -8.02 5.38 -21.03
CA VAL A 347 -8.93 4.36 -21.60
C VAL A 347 -8.15 3.10 -21.99
N LYS A 348 -7.00 3.26 -22.67
CA LYS A 348 -6.16 2.12 -23.06
C LYS A 348 -5.62 1.36 -21.85
N ARG A 349 -5.16 2.09 -20.82
CA ARG A 349 -4.71 1.49 -19.55
C ARG A 349 -5.82 0.68 -18.89
N TYR A 350 -7.01 1.25 -18.76
CA TYR A 350 -8.15 0.56 -18.14
C TYR A 350 -8.45 -0.76 -18.84
N ARG A 351 -8.51 -0.75 -20.18
CA ARG A 351 -8.72 -1.97 -20.97
C ARG A 351 -7.60 -2.98 -20.77
N ALA A 352 -6.34 -2.54 -20.87
CA ALA A 352 -5.17 -3.41 -20.70
C ALA A 352 -5.08 -4.02 -19.29
N TRP A 353 -5.56 -3.30 -18.27
CA TRP A 353 -5.51 -3.72 -16.87
C TRP A 353 -6.75 -4.50 -16.42
N GLY A 354 -7.74 -4.71 -17.29
CA GLY A 354 -8.98 -5.37 -16.92
C GLY A 354 -9.84 -4.55 -15.96
N ILE A 355 -9.85 -3.22 -16.13
CA ILE A 355 -10.69 -2.25 -15.40
C ILE A 355 -11.82 -1.77 -16.31
N ASN A 356 -13.06 -1.92 -15.88
CA ASN A 356 -14.27 -1.63 -16.67
C ASN A 356 -15.08 -0.43 -16.16
N THR A 357 -14.70 0.19 -15.02
CA THR A 357 -15.44 1.32 -14.47
C THR A 357 -14.52 2.50 -14.14
N ILE A 358 -14.87 3.70 -14.57
CA ILE A 358 -14.32 4.95 -14.03
C ILE A 358 -14.89 5.13 -12.61
N GLY A 359 -14.01 5.02 -11.61
CA GLY A 359 -14.39 5.10 -10.20
C GLY A 359 -14.77 6.51 -9.74
N ASN A 360 -15.10 6.61 -8.45
CA ASN A 360 -15.63 7.82 -7.86
C ASN A 360 -14.62 8.98 -7.89
N TRP A 361 -15.13 10.21 -7.81
CA TRP A 361 -14.33 11.45 -7.84
C TRP A 361 -13.44 11.61 -9.08
N SER A 362 -13.70 10.90 -10.18
CA SER A 362 -12.96 11.05 -11.44
C SER A 362 -13.36 12.30 -12.21
N ALA A 363 -12.56 12.69 -13.21
CA ALA A 363 -12.80 13.91 -13.98
C ALA A 363 -14.01 13.76 -14.94
N PRO A 364 -14.91 14.77 -15.04
CA PRO A 364 -15.99 14.76 -16.02
C PRO A 364 -15.49 14.57 -17.46
N ALA A 365 -14.39 15.22 -17.83
CA ALA A 365 -13.77 15.07 -19.16
C ALA A 365 -13.37 13.62 -19.52
N PHE A 366 -13.12 12.76 -18.52
CA PHE A 366 -12.87 11.34 -18.77
C PHE A 366 -14.18 10.60 -19.06
N MET A 367 -15.24 10.89 -18.29
CA MET A 367 -16.57 10.32 -18.44
C MET A 367 -17.19 10.71 -19.80
N GLU A 368 -17.02 11.97 -20.20
CA GLU A 368 -17.52 12.54 -21.46
C GLU A 368 -16.91 11.91 -22.71
N LEU A 369 -15.79 11.17 -22.59
CA LEU A 369 -15.29 10.38 -23.73
C LEU A 369 -16.27 9.26 -24.14
N GLY A 370 -17.14 8.80 -23.24
CA GLY A 370 -18.14 7.77 -23.52
C GLY A 370 -17.57 6.40 -23.88
N LYS A 371 -16.33 6.10 -23.45
CA LYS A 371 -15.59 4.88 -23.83
C LYS A 371 -15.52 3.81 -22.73
N VAL A 372 -15.87 4.18 -21.50
CA VAL A 372 -15.82 3.34 -20.30
C VAL A 372 -17.02 3.73 -19.42
N PRO A 373 -17.77 2.75 -18.86
CA PRO A 373 -18.76 3.02 -17.82
C PRO A 373 -18.19 3.83 -16.66
N TYR A 374 -19.02 4.58 -15.97
CA TYR A 374 -18.57 5.43 -14.86
C TYR A 374 -19.57 5.47 -13.71
N VAL A 375 -19.06 5.76 -12.52
CA VAL A 375 -19.87 6.18 -11.38
C VAL A 375 -19.77 7.69 -11.21
N LEU A 376 -20.87 8.32 -10.80
CA LEU A 376 -20.96 9.78 -10.61
C LEU A 376 -21.34 10.09 -9.15
N SER A 377 -20.55 10.92 -8.48
CA SER A 377 -20.93 11.48 -7.16
C SER A 377 -21.84 12.69 -7.37
N LEU A 378 -23.07 12.60 -6.86
CA LEU A 378 -24.12 13.61 -7.03
C LEU A 378 -24.27 14.58 -5.85
N GLY A 379 -23.41 14.50 -4.82
CA GLY A 379 -23.62 15.26 -3.56
C GLY A 379 -22.37 15.75 -2.85
N ASP A 380 -21.19 15.19 -3.10
CA ASP A 380 -20.00 15.42 -2.26
C ASP A 380 -19.47 16.86 -2.28
N PHE A 381 -19.83 17.68 -3.27
CA PHE A 381 -19.32 19.04 -3.44
C PHE A 381 -20.39 20.12 -3.51
N VAL A 382 -21.65 19.77 -3.22
CA VAL A 382 -22.73 20.77 -3.21
C VAL A 382 -22.56 21.65 -1.96
N LYS A 383 -22.11 22.89 -2.18
CA LYS A 383 -21.81 23.84 -1.09
C LYS A 383 -23.07 24.33 -0.41
N ASP A 384 -24.15 24.47 -1.17
CA ASP A 384 -25.38 25.16 -0.78
C ASP A 384 -26.44 24.23 -0.17
N PHE A 385 -26.17 22.93 -0.09
CA PHE A 385 -27.05 22.03 0.65
C PHE A 385 -27.12 22.45 2.12
N PRO A 386 -28.33 22.56 2.71
CA PRO A 386 -28.50 22.95 4.09
C PRO A 386 -27.78 21.96 4.99
N ARG A 387 -27.21 22.44 6.10
CA ARG A 387 -26.44 21.64 7.05
C ARG A 387 -27.01 21.83 8.43
N PHE A 388 -26.87 20.80 9.26
CA PHE A 388 -27.22 20.91 10.67
C PHE A 388 -26.47 22.06 11.34
N ARG A 389 -27.24 22.97 11.94
CA ARG A 389 -26.70 24.12 12.66
C ARG A 389 -25.81 23.66 13.80
N GLY A 390 -24.58 24.20 13.86
CA GLY A 390 -23.61 23.87 14.90
C GLY A 390 -22.81 22.58 14.67
N SER A 391 -23.08 21.83 13.60
CA SER A 391 -22.25 20.67 13.26
C SER A 391 -20.85 21.10 12.81
N LYS A 392 -19.83 20.46 13.38
CA LYS A 392 -18.43 20.59 12.93
C LYS A 392 -18.09 19.63 11.78
N VAL A 393 -19.01 18.74 11.43
CA VAL A 393 -18.87 17.78 10.33
C VAL A 393 -19.88 18.10 9.22
N LYS A 394 -19.53 17.73 7.99
CA LYS A 394 -20.36 17.97 6.81
C LYS A 394 -21.53 16.96 6.78
N PHE A 395 -22.60 17.28 7.49
CA PHE A 395 -23.84 16.51 7.52
C PHE A 395 -25.00 17.41 7.08
N TYR A 396 -25.72 16.98 6.05
CA TYR A 396 -26.75 17.79 5.40
C TYR A 396 -28.10 17.63 6.11
N ASP A 397 -28.82 18.74 6.24
CA ASP A 397 -30.21 18.74 6.68
C ASP A 397 -31.08 18.25 5.52
N VAL A 398 -31.96 17.29 5.78
CA VAL A 398 -32.81 16.65 4.76
C VAL A 398 -34.28 17.08 4.87
N PHE A 399 -34.58 17.99 5.80
CA PHE A 399 -35.88 18.64 5.99
C PHE A 399 -35.81 20.10 5.55
#